data_AF-A0A381WQ66-F1
#
_entry.id   AF-A0A381WQ66-F1
#
_cell.length_a   1.000
_cell.length_b   1.000
_cell.length_c   1.000
_cell.angle_alpha   90.00
_cell.angle_beta   90.00
_cell.angle_gamma   90.00
#
_symmetry.space_group_name_H-M   'P 1'
#
loop_
_entity.id
_entity.type
_entity.pdbx_description
1 polymer ?
#
loop_
_entity_poly.entity_id
_entity_poly.type
_entity_poly.pdbx_seq_one_letter_code
_entity_poly.pdbx_strand_id
1 'polypeptide(L)'
;MKILVNILRIFVGSLFIFSGLVKINDPIGFSFKLEEYFGPTVFDIDFLLPYTLALAIIIVILEVLLGLFLLIGFKPKLTIWVMLLMIIWFTFLTWYSAYYNKVTDCGCFGDAIPLTPWESFTKDVFLLSFILIIFYKIELIKPIINFKNQIIVSAISLIIC
;
A
#
# COMPACT_ATOMS: atom_id res chain seq x y z
N MET A 1 -4.10 -16.84 19.44
CA MET A 1 -4.54 -15.64 18.67
C MET A 1 -3.53 -14.49 18.68
N LYS A 2 -2.99 -14.06 19.84
CA LYS A 2 -2.00 -12.96 19.90
C LYS A 2 -0.76 -13.18 19.02
N ILE A 3 -0.20 -14.39 19.03
CA ILE A 3 0.95 -14.77 18.19
C ILE A 3 0.61 -14.65 16.70
N LEU A 4 -0.54 -15.17 16.28
CA LEU A 4 -1.01 -15.07 14.89
C LEU A 4 -1.14 -13.61 14.44
N VAL A 5 -1.77 -12.75 15.25
CA VAL A 5 -1.92 -11.32 14.93
C VAL A 5 -0.57 -10.62 14.83
N ASN A 6 0.40 -10.96 15.70
CA ASN A 6 1.75 -10.39 15.62
C ASN A 6 2.51 -10.87 14.37
N ILE A 7 2.38 -12.14 13.99
CA ILE A 7 3.00 -12.67 12.76
C ILE A 7 2.40 -11.97 11.54
N LEU A 8 1.07 -11.89 11.46
CA LEU A 8 0.38 -11.21 10.37
C LEU A 8 0.74 -9.72 10.32
N ARG A 9 0.82 -9.06 11.48
CA ARG A 9 1.25 -7.65 11.60
C ARG A 9 2.65 -7.44 11.04
N ILE A 10 3.61 -8.31 11.40
CA ILE A 10 4.97 -8.23 10.89
C ILE A 10 4.98 -8.46 9.38
N PHE A 11 4.31 -9.51 8.92
CA PHE A 11 4.24 -9.88 7.51
C PHE A 11 3.63 -8.77 6.64
N VAL A 12 2.43 -8.30 6.99
CA VAL A 12 1.72 -7.24 6.27
C VAL A 12 2.49 -5.92 6.31
N GLY A 13 3.01 -5.53 7.49
CA GLY A 13 3.77 -4.29 7.64
C GLY A 13 5.05 -4.30 6.80
N SER A 14 5.80 -5.40 6.81
CA SER A 14 7.01 -5.57 6.00
C SER A 14 6.70 -5.56 4.50
N LEU A 15 5.61 -6.20 4.06
CA LEU A 15 5.21 -6.19 2.65
C LEU A 15 4.85 -4.79 2.15
N PHE A 16 4.12 -3.99 2.95
CA PHE A 16 3.81 -2.60 2.59
C PHE A 16 5.08 -1.75 2.49
N ILE A 17 5.99 -1.86 3.46
CA ILE A 17 7.27 -1.14 3.40
C ILE A 17 8.06 -1.55 2.15
N PHE A 18 8.19 -2.85 1.89
CA PHE A 18 8.93 -3.35 0.73
C PHE A 18 8.31 -2.87 -0.59
N SER A 19 6.99 -3.00 -0.74
CA SER A 19 6.24 -2.51 -1.90
C SER A 19 6.44 -1.01 -2.12
N GLY A 20 6.30 -0.20 -1.06
CA GLY A 20 6.49 1.24 -1.13
C GLY A 20 7.94 1.64 -1.47
N LEU A 21 8.94 1.00 -0.86
CA LEU A 21 10.36 1.29 -1.16
C LEU A 21 10.72 1.01 -2.60
N VAL A 22 10.20 -0.08 -3.18
CA VAL A 22 10.45 -0.40 -4.59
C VAL A 22 9.80 0.63 -5.51
N LYS A 23 8.58 1.11 -5.19
CA LYS A 23 7.93 2.19 -5.95
C LYS A 23 8.60 3.55 -5.78
N ILE A 24 9.25 3.81 -4.63
CA ILE A 24 10.00 5.06 -4.39
C ILE A 24 11.26 5.12 -5.25
N ASN A 25 11.84 3.97 -5.60
CA ASN A 25 12.97 3.92 -6.53
C ASN A 25 12.57 4.27 -7.97
N ASP A 26 11.30 4.07 -8.35
CA ASP A 26 10.75 4.47 -9.65
C ASP A 26 9.31 5.01 -9.54
N PRO A 27 9.14 6.24 -9.01
CA PRO A 27 7.82 6.85 -8.85
C PRO A 27 7.24 7.30 -10.20
N ILE A 28 8.10 7.50 -11.20
CA ILE A 28 7.70 7.89 -12.56
C ILE A 28 7.01 6.70 -13.24
N GLY A 29 7.60 5.51 -13.19
CA GLY A 29 6.96 4.29 -13.70
C GLY A 29 5.59 4.03 -13.07
N PHE A 30 5.48 4.19 -11.75
CA PHE A 30 4.19 4.08 -11.06
C PHE A 30 3.19 5.16 -11.49
N SER A 31 3.65 6.38 -11.77
CA SER A 31 2.78 7.47 -12.23
C SER A 31 2.16 7.20 -13.60
N PHE A 32 2.89 6.59 -14.54
CA PHE A 32 2.34 6.18 -15.84
C PHE A 32 1.24 5.14 -15.69
N LYS A 33 1.36 4.22 -14.74
CA LYS A 33 0.28 3.26 -14.45
C LYS A 33 -0.97 3.98 -13.94
N LEU A 34 -0.80 4.94 -13.03
CA LEU A 34 -1.93 5.76 -12.56
C LEU A 34 -2.55 6.60 -13.69
N GLU A 35 -1.74 7.10 -14.62
CA GLU A 35 -2.20 7.81 -15.80
C GLU A 35 -3.05 6.91 -16.71
N GLU A 36 -2.61 5.67 -16.97
CA GLU A 36 -3.40 4.67 -17.72
C GLU A 36 -4.74 4.36 -17.02
N TYR A 37 -4.76 4.28 -15.69
CA TYR A 37 -6.01 4.11 -14.93
C TYR A 37 -6.93 5.33 -15.03
N PHE A 38 -6.41 6.56 -14.94
CA PHE A 38 -7.25 7.76 -15.01
C PHE A 38 -7.64 8.16 -16.42
N GLY A 39 -6.95 7.62 -17.44
CA GLY A 39 -7.21 7.90 -18.84
C GLY A 39 -8.58 7.40 -19.35
N PRO A 40 -8.91 7.76 -20.60
CA PRO A 40 -10.21 7.50 -21.22
C PRO A 40 -10.52 6.01 -21.43
N THR A 41 -9.52 5.15 -21.32
CA THR A 41 -9.64 3.71 -21.52
C THR A 41 -10.21 2.99 -20.30
N VAL A 42 -10.14 3.58 -19.10
CA VAL A 42 -10.50 2.94 -17.83
C VAL A 42 -11.54 3.76 -17.06
N PHE A 43 -11.17 4.93 -16.51
CA PHE A 43 -12.07 5.76 -15.70
C PHE A 43 -12.47 7.09 -16.35
N ASP A 44 -11.77 7.56 -17.38
CA ASP A 44 -12.09 8.81 -18.11
C ASP A 44 -12.14 10.04 -17.17
N ILE A 45 -11.15 10.15 -16.27
CA ILE A 45 -11.03 11.23 -15.29
C ILE A 45 -9.85 12.14 -15.64
N ASP A 46 -9.93 12.81 -16.78
CA ASP A 46 -8.86 13.62 -17.35
C ASP A 46 -8.33 14.72 -16.40
N PHE A 47 -9.16 15.20 -15.47
CA PHE A 47 -8.75 16.20 -14.47
C PHE A 47 -7.61 15.72 -13.56
N LEU A 48 -7.45 14.40 -13.34
CA LEU A 48 -6.41 13.84 -12.47
C LEU A 48 -5.10 13.53 -13.22
N LEU A 49 -5.11 13.49 -14.56
CA LEU A 49 -3.92 13.22 -15.38
C LEU A 49 -2.71 14.11 -15.06
N PRO A 50 -2.82 15.46 -14.94
CA PRO A 50 -1.67 16.30 -14.61
C PRO A 50 -1.16 16.10 -13.17
N TYR A 51 -1.94 15.45 -12.31
CA TYR A 51 -1.61 15.20 -10.90
C TYR A 51 -1.14 13.77 -10.63
N THR A 52 -1.05 12.91 -11.65
CA THR A 52 -0.66 11.48 -11.54
C THR A 52 0.67 11.28 -10.83
N LEU A 53 1.70 12.05 -11.18
CA LEU A 53 3.01 12.01 -10.52
C LEU A 53 2.93 12.38 -9.04
N ALA A 54 2.21 13.47 -8.73
CA ALA A 54 2.05 13.91 -7.35
C ALA A 54 1.29 12.88 -6.51
N LEU A 55 0.22 12.29 -7.07
CA LEU A 55 -0.55 11.22 -6.45
C LEU A 55 0.29 9.95 -6.27
N ALA A 56 1.10 9.57 -7.26
CA ALA A 56 2.03 8.44 -7.18
C ALA A 56 2.95 8.58 -5.96
N ILE A 57 3.63 9.73 -5.83
CA ILE A 57 4.53 10.01 -4.72
C ILE A 57 3.80 9.96 -3.37
N ILE A 58 2.63 10.62 -3.26
CA ILE A 58 1.84 10.65 -2.03
C ILE A 58 1.42 9.24 -1.61
N ILE A 59 0.92 8.44 -2.54
CA ILE A 59 0.47 7.07 -2.27
C ILE A 59 1.64 6.19 -1.81
N VAL A 60 2.81 6.31 -2.44
CA VAL A 60 3.99 5.53 -2.09
C VAL A 60 4.52 5.89 -0.70
N ILE A 61 4.62 7.18 -0.38
CA ILE A 61 5.00 7.63 0.97
C ILE A 61 4.00 7.10 1.99
N LEU A 62 2.70 7.20 1.70
CA LEU A 62 1.65 6.70 2.58
C LEU A 62 1.80 5.19 2.81
N GLU A 63 2.12 4.41 1.77
CA GLU A 63 2.30 2.97 1.85
C GLU A 63 3.44 2.57 2.81
N VAL A 64 4.61 3.21 2.68
CA VAL A 64 5.75 2.98 3.58
C VAL A 64 5.42 3.40 5.02
N LEU A 65 4.82 4.58 5.20
CA LEU A 65 4.46 5.09 6.52
C LEU A 65 3.44 4.20 7.22
N LEU A 66 2.41 3.74 6.52
CA LEU A 66 1.38 2.85 7.08
C LEU A 66 1.97 1.49 7.46
N GLY A 67 2.85 0.92 6.63
CA GLY A 67 3.58 -0.30 6.96
C GLY A 67 4.39 -0.14 8.25
N LEU A 68 5.12 0.97 8.38
CA LEU A 68 5.91 1.29 9.57
C LEU A 68 5.03 1.52 10.80
N PHE A 69 3.92 2.25 10.67
CA PHE A 69 2.98 2.50 11.76
C PHE A 69 2.34 1.21 12.25
N LEU A 70 2.05 0.27 11.34
CA LEU A 70 1.53 -1.05 11.70
C LEU A 70 2.60 -1.83 12.48
N LEU A 71 3.86 -1.84 12.04
CA LEU A 71 4.95 -2.52 12.75
C LEU A 71 5.21 -1.92 14.13
N ILE A 72 5.24 -0.60 14.27
CA ILE A 72 5.51 0.09 15.53
C ILE A 72 4.30 0.05 16.47
N GLY A 73 3.09 0.01 15.92
CA GLY A 73 1.84 0.09 16.65
C GLY A 73 1.46 1.53 16.96
N PHE A 74 1.83 2.46 16.08
CA PHE A 74 1.45 3.86 16.18
C PHE A 74 0.02 4.02 15.69
N LYS A 75 -0.87 4.52 16.57
CA LYS A 75 -2.30 4.74 16.30
C LYS A 75 -2.95 3.60 15.46
N PRO A 76 -2.95 2.34 15.95
CA PRO A 76 -3.28 1.17 15.13
C PRO A 76 -4.68 1.24 14.48
N LYS A 77 -5.67 1.83 15.17
CA LYS A 77 -7.02 2.08 14.64
C LYS A 77 -7.02 2.90 13.36
N LEU A 78 -6.26 4.00 13.33
CA LEU A 78 -6.16 4.86 12.16
C LEU A 78 -5.39 4.15 11.05
N THR A 79 -4.23 3.59 11.40
CA THR A 79 -3.34 2.91 10.44
C THR A 79 -4.07 1.81 9.68
N ILE A 80 -4.79 0.92 10.38
CA ILE A 80 -5.49 -0.19 9.72
C ILE A 80 -6.67 0.31 8.88
N TRP A 81 -7.39 1.35 9.31
CA TRP A 81 -8.47 1.94 8.51
C TRP A 81 -7.95 2.52 7.19
N VAL A 82 -6.86 3.28 7.23
CA VAL A 82 -6.26 3.85 6.02
C VAL A 82 -5.64 2.75 5.15
N MET A 83 -4.99 1.75 5.75
CA MET A 83 -4.48 0.57 5.01
C MET A 83 -5.59 -0.20 4.32
N LEU A 84 -6.75 -0.39 4.97
CA LEU A 84 -7.91 -1.05 4.37
C LEU A 84 -8.43 -0.26 3.18
N LEU A 85 -8.61 1.05 3.33
CA LEU A 85 -9.05 1.91 2.23
C LEU A 85 -8.09 1.78 1.03
N MET A 86 -6.78 1.85 1.30
CA MET A 86 -5.75 1.83 0.27
C MET A 86 -5.66 0.47 -0.43
N ILE A 87 -5.71 -0.65 0.31
CA ILE A 87 -5.65 -1.98 -0.30
C ILE A 87 -6.95 -2.31 -1.06
N ILE A 88 -8.12 -1.86 -0.58
CA ILE A 88 -9.39 -2.03 -1.31
C ILE A 88 -9.33 -1.26 -2.63
N TRP A 89 -8.82 -0.03 -2.61
CA TRP A 89 -8.62 0.77 -3.81
C TRP A 89 -7.68 0.07 -4.80
N PHE A 90 -6.51 -0.38 -4.34
CA PHE A 90 -5.57 -1.11 -5.20
C PHE A 90 -6.12 -2.42 -5.73
N THR A 91 -6.83 -3.19 -4.90
CA THR A 91 -7.48 -4.45 -5.30
C THR A 91 -8.50 -4.18 -6.42
N PHE A 92 -9.25 -3.09 -6.35
CA PHE A 92 -10.19 -2.70 -7.39
C PHE A 92 -9.48 -2.32 -8.70
N LEU A 93 -8.40 -1.53 -8.63
CA LEU A 93 -7.60 -1.19 -9.81
C LEU A 93 -6.98 -2.43 -10.48
N THR A 94 -6.36 -3.31 -9.69
CA THR A 94 -5.71 -4.52 -10.20
C THR A 94 -6.72 -5.52 -10.75
N TRP A 95 -7.89 -5.65 -10.11
CA TRP A 95 -9.00 -6.44 -10.64
C TRP A 95 -9.49 -5.93 -12.00
N TYR A 96 -9.70 -4.61 -12.12
CA TYR A 96 -10.13 -4.00 -13.37
C TYR A 96 -9.11 -4.30 -14.50
N SER A 97 -7.82 -4.12 -14.22
CA SER A 97 -6.75 -4.43 -15.17
C SER A 97 -6.72 -5.90 -15.56
N ALA A 98 -6.92 -6.82 -14.61
CA ALA A 98 -6.94 -8.26 -14.87
C ALA A 98 -8.15 -8.71 -15.69
N TYR A 99 -9.31 -8.08 -15.48
CA TYR A 99 -10.54 -8.44 -16.18
C TYR A 99 -10.62 -7.86 -17.59
N TYR A 100 -10.21 -6.59 -17.77
CA TYR A 100 -10.30 -5.90 -19.05
C TYR A 100 -8.99 -5.91 -19.86
N ASN A 101 -7.91 -6.49 -19.33
CA ASN A 101 -6.56 -6.47 -19.91
C ASN A 101 -6.09 -5.04 -20.28
N LYS A 102 -6.41 -4.06 -19.43
CA LYS A 102 -6.25 -2.63 -19.74
C LYS A 102 -4.94 -2.00 -19.27
N VAL A 103 -4.10 -2.73 -18.53
CA VAL A 103 -2.75 -2.32 -18.09
C VAL A 103 -1.90 -3.59 -17.97
N THR A 104 -0.79 -3.69 -18.73
CA THR A 104 -0.01 -4.94 -18.82
C THR A 104 0.86 -5.24 -17.60
N ASP A 105 1.20 -4.23 -16.80
CA ASP A 105 2.01 -4.38 -15.58
C ASP A 105 1.41 -3.56 -14.44
N CYS A 106 1.02 -4.21 -13.35
CA CYS A 106 0.33 -3.52 -12.24
C CYS A 106 1.25 -2.64 -11.38
N GLY A 107 2.54 -2.50 -11.72
CA GLY A 107 3.48 -1.57 -11.08
C GLY A 107 3.67 -1.75 -9.57
N CYS A 108 3.15 -2.84 -9.00
CA CYS A 108 3.04 -3.03 -7.56
C CYS A 108 4.40 -3.30 -6.90
N PHE A 109 5.45 -3.55 -7.69
CA PHE A 109 6.87 -3.61 -7.31
C PHE A 109 7.76 -2.85 -8.32
N GLY A 110 7.27 -1.76 -8.93
CA GLY A 110 7.97 -1.10 -10.03
C GLY A 110 8.36 -2.06 -11.16
N ASP A 111 9.38 -1.72 -11.94
CA ASP A 111 9.94 -2.56 -13.01
C ASP A 111 10.82 -3.72 -12.49
N ALA A 112 11.00 -3.85 -11.17
CA ALA A 112 11.91 -4.86 -10.60
C ALA A 112 11.35 -6.28 -10.65
N ILE A 113 10.02 -6.45 -10.60
CA ILE A 113 9.32 -7.73 -10.76
C ILE A 113 8.01 -7.45 -11.53
N PRO A 114 7.98 -7.65 -12.86
CA PRO A 114 6.74 -7.53 -13.62
C PRO A 114 5.79 -8.65 -13.17
N LEU A 115 4.76 -8.27 -12.42
CA LEU A 115 3.69 -9.18 -12.01
C LEU A 115 2.54 -9.06 -13.00
N THR A 116 2.01 -10.20 -13.42
CA THR A 116 0.79 -10.20 -14.23
C THR A 116 -0.37 -9.60 -13.42
N PRO A 117 -1.39 -9.02 -14.09
CA PRO A 117 -2.52 -8.43 -13.38
C PRO A 117 -3.24 -9.40 -12.43
N TRP A 118 -3.34 -10.67 -12.81
CA TRP A 118 -3.92 -11.73 -11.98
C TRP A 118 -3.08 -12.06 -10.74
N GLU A 119 -1.74 -12.04 -10.85
CA GLU A 119 -0.86 -12.23 -9.69
C GLU A 119 -0.95 -11.05 -8.73
N SER A 120 -0.98 -9.82 -9.25
CA SER A 120 -1.11 -8.62 -8.42
C SER A 120 -2.47 -8.59 -7.70
N PHE A 121 -3.56 -8.90 -8.40
CA PHE A 121 -4.90 -9.00 -7.80
C PHE A 121 -4.94 -10.05 -6.69
N THR A 122 -4.40 -11.25 -6.96
CA THR A 122 -4.39 -12.34 -5.99
C THR A 122 -3.60 -11.94 -4.74
N LYS A 123 -2.42 -11.31 -4.92
CA LYS A 123 -1.61 -10.78 -3.82
C LYS A 123 -2.40 -9.78 -2.96
N ASP A 124 -3.09 -8.84 -3.59
CA ASP A 124 -3.85 -7.80 -2.89
C ASP A 124 -5.06 -8.38 -2.13
N VAL A 125 -5.74 -9.38 -2.69
CA VAL A 125 -6.82 -10.12 -2.00
C VAL A 125 -6.30 -10.89 -0.78
N PHE A 126 -5.14 -11.54 -0.88
CA PHE A 126 -4.52 -12.21 0.27
C PHE A 126 -4.13 -11.20 1.36
N LEU A 127 -3.50 -10.08 0.97
CA LEU A 127 -3.18 -8.98 1.89
C LEU A 127 -4.44 -8.41 2.56
N LEU A 128 -5.50 -8.17 1.80
CA LEU A 128 -6.80 -7.73 2.31
C LEU A 128 -7.34 -8.69 3.37
N SER A 129 -7.30 -10.00 3.11
CA SER A 129 -7.76 -11.01 4.08
C SER A 129 -6.97 -10.96 5.39
N PHE A 130 -5.65 -10.77 5.33
CA PHE A 130 -4.80 -10.63 6.51
C PHE A 130 -5.08 -9.33 7.26
N ILE A 131 -5.26 -8.22 6.56
CA ILE A 131 -5.59 -6.93 7.17
C ILE A 131 -6.95 -7.01 7.88
N LEU A 132 -7.95 -7.70 7.30
CA LEU A 132 -9.25 -7.92 7.96
C LEU A 132 -9.10 -8.72 9.28
N ILE A 133 -8.30 -9.78 9.29
CA ILE A 133 -8.01 -10.54 10.52
C ILE A 133 -7.38 -9.63 11.59
N ILE A 134 -6.43 -8.79 11.19
CA ILE A 134 -5.79 -7.82 12.09
C ILE A 134 -6.82 -6.78 12.57
N PHE A 135 -7.71 -6.30 11.70
CA PHE A 135 -8.75 -5.32 12.00
C PHE A 135 -9.72 -5.82 13.08
N TYR A 136 -10.22 -7.06 12.97
CA TYR A 136 -11.08 -7.66 14.00
C TYR A 136 -10.39 -7.90 15.34
N LYS A 137 -9.04 -7.92 15.36
CA LYS A 137 -8.22 -8.15 16.56
C LYS A 137 -7.32 -6.96 16.89
N ILE A 138 -7.71 -5.76 16.47
CA ILE A 138 -6.93 -4.53 16.61
C ILE A 138 -6.57 -4.20 18.06
N GLU A 139 -7.42 -4.60 19.00
CA GLU A 139 -7.22 -4.43 20.45
C GLU A 139 -6.00 -5.20 20.99
N LEU A 140 -5.53 -6.21 20.26
CA LEU A 140 -4.35 -6.98 20.63
C LEU A 140 -3.03 -6.27 20.24
N ILE A 141 -3.11 -5.23 19.40
CA ILE A 141 -1.93 -4.49 18.93
C ILE A 141 -1.51 -3.49 20.00
N LYS A 142 -0.42 -3.81 20.70
CA LYS A 142 0.23 -2.90 21.63
C LYS A 142 1.42 -2.19 20.97
N PRO A 143 1.65 -0.91 21.34
CA PRO A 143 2.84 -0.18 20.91
C PRO A 143 4.09 -0.89 21.42
N ILE A 144 5.08 -1.08 20.54
CA ILE A 144 6.33 -1.78 20.86
C ILE A 144 7.34 -0.84 21.55
N ILE A 145 7.29 0.45 21.18
CA ILE A 145 8.20 1.49 21.69
C ILE A 145 7.42 2.66 22.29
N ASN A 146 8.09 3.45 23.14
CA ASN A 146 7.53 4.65 23.77
C ASN A 146 7.07 5.69 22.73
N PHE A 147 6.00 6.43 23.05
CA PHE A 147 5.36 7.40 22.16
C PHE A 147 6.35 8.43 21.57
N LYS A 148 7.31 8.95 22.35
CA LYS A 148 8.37 9.84 21.84
C LYS A 148 9.20 9.19 20.73
N ASN A 149 9.59 7.94 20.92
CA ASN A 149 10.38 7.19 19.93
C ASN A 149 9.54 6.84 18.70
N GLN A 150 8.23 6.62 18.84
CA GLN A 150 7.33 6.43 17.70
C GLN A 150 7.32 7.66 16.79
N ILE A 151 7.22 8.86 17.36
CA ILE A 151 7.25 10.11 16.61
C ILE A 151 8.59 10.29 15.91
N ILE A 152 9.70 10.03 16.61
CA ILE A 152 11.05 10.17 16.03
C ILE A 152 11.22 9.22 14.84
N VAL A 153 10.88 7.94 14.99
CA VAL A 153 11.02 6.96 13.91
C VAL A 153 10.12 7.31 12.72
N SER A 154 8.90 7.78 12.98
CA SER A 154 7.98 8.25 11.94
C SER A 154 8.53 9.45 11.18
N ALA A 155 9.07 10.45 11.90
CA ALA A 155 9.66 11.64 11.31
C ALA A 155 10.90 11.30 10.47
N ILE A 156 11.77 10.42 10.97
CA ILE A 156 12.94 9.93 10.23
C ILE A 156 12.51 9.23 8.94
N SER A 157 11.49 8.36 8.99
CA SER A 157 11.02 7.66 7.79
C SER A 157 10.48 8.60 6.72
N LEU A 158 9.84 9.71 7.14
CA LEU A 158 9.31 10.73 6.24
C LEU A 158 10.40 11.59 5.60
N ILE A 159 11.56 11.74 6.26
CA ILE A 159 12.73 12.42 5.70
C ILE A 159 13.47 11.52 4.69
N ILE A 160 13.43 10.21 4.91
CA ILE A 160 14.10 9.22 4.05
C ILE A 160 13.31 8.95 2.76
N CYS A 161 11.98 9.01 2.82
CA CYS A 161 11.08 8.85 1.67
C CYS A 161 10.96 10.14 0.87
#